data_AF-A0A842L3M0-F1
#
_entry.id   AF-A0A842L3M0-F1
#
_cell.length_a   1.000
_cell.length_b   1.000
_cell.length_c   1.000
_cell.angle_alpha   90.00
_cell.angle_beta   90.00
_cell.angle_gamma   90.00
#
_symmetry.space_group_name_H-M   'P 1'
#
loop_
_entity.id
_entity.type
_entity.pdbx_description
1 polymer ?
#
loop_
_entity_poly.entity_id
_entity_poly.type
_entity_poly.pdbx_seq_one_letter_code
_entity_poly.pdbx_strand_id
1 'polypeptide(L)'
;KEKVLGMRIVLGELQDVNQEILEFAINEIKKGTIAEEAEIEFIVEEAEFKCRNCGNEWKLKDVEKNFNETIKEDIHFIPEVVHAFLACPNCGSRDFEVTKGRGVYLAAIKVEGDDE
;
A
#
# COMPACT_ATOMS: atom_id res chain seq x y z
N LYS A 1 -19.56 26.05 -0.42
CA LYS A 1 -19.74 25.00 0.64
C LYS A 1 -18.62 23.99 0.47
N GLU A 2 -17.81 23.77 1.51
CA GLU A 2 -16.71 22.79 1.46
C GLU A 2 -17.25 21.36 1.36
N LYS A 3 -16.78 20.60 0.36
CA LYS A 3 -17.10 19.19 0.13
C LYS A 3 -15.86 18.42 -0.29
N VAL A 4 -15.81 17.13 0.08
CA VAL A 4 -14.88 16.17 -0.54
C VAL A 4 -15.65 15.45 -1.65
N LEU A 5 -15.17 15.57 -2.88
CA LEU A 5 -15.77 14.96 -4.06
C LEU A 5 -15.22 13.56 -4.35
N GLY A 6 -13.97 13.29 -3.98
CA GLY A 6 -13.40 11.96 -4.17
C GLY A 6 -12.02 11.79 -3.56
N MET A 7 -11.63 10.53 -3.37
CA MET A 7 -10.36 10.11 -2.80
C MET A 7 -9.73 9.02 -3.65
N ARG A 8 -8.45 9.18 -3.97
CA ARG A 8 -7.64 8.14 -4.59
C ARG A 8 -6.74 7.53 -3.53
N ILE A 9 -6.92 6.24 -3.26
CA ILE A 9 -6.21 5.49 -2.23
C ILE A 9 -5.34 4.45 -2.92
N VAL A 10 -4.05 4.47 -2.61
CA VAL A 10 -3.11 3.45 -3.09
C VAL A 10 -3.00 2.36 -2.04
N LEU A 11 -3.11 1.11 -2.48
CA LEU A 11 -2.96 -0.10 -1.70
C LEU A 11 -1.64 -0.78 -2.09
N GLY A 12 -0.62 -0.62 -1.25
CA GLY A 12 0.65 -1.29 -1.46
C GLY A 12 0.55 -2.79 -1.21
N GLU A 13 1.05 -3.59 -2.17
CA GLU A 13 1.02 -5.05 -2.17
C GLU A 13 1.57 -5.68 -0.87
N LEU A 14 2.62 -5.10 -0.25
CA LEU A 14 3.19 -5.67 0.98
C LEU A 14 2.23 -5.67 2.17
N GLN A 15 1.39 -4.65 2.29
CA GLN A 15 0.48 -4.57 3.42
C GLN A 15 -0.77 -5.45 3.20
N ASP A 16 -0.99 -5.97 1.99
CA ASP A 16 -2.05 -6.93 1.65
C ASP A 16 -3.42 -6.60 2.26
N VAL A 17 -3.84 -5.34 2.13
CA VAL A 17 -5.11 -4.87 2.71
C VAL A 17 -6.27 -5.32 1.84
N ASN A 18 -7.28 -5.94 2.48
CA ASN A 18 -8.52 -6.28 1.80
C ASN A 18 -9.29 -5.00 1.39
N GLN A 19 -9.37 -4.76 0.08
CA GLN A 19 -10.01 -3.58 -0.49
C GLN A 19 -11.49 -3.46 -0.11
N GLU A 20 -12.25 -4.56 -0.14
CA GLU A 20 -13.70 -4.54 0.14
C GLU A 20 -13.99 -4.14 1.59
N ILE A 21 -13.20 -4.65 2.55
CA ILE A 21 -13.32 -4.31 3.96
C ILE A 21 -12.95 -2.84 4.19
N LEU A 22 -11.88 -2.35 3.55
CA LEU A 22 -11.46 -0.97 3.66
C LEU A 22 -12.50 -0.01 3.04
N GLU A 23 -13.04 -0.35 1.88
CA GLU A 23 -14.09 0.41 1.21
C GLU A 23 -15.35 0.50 2.07
N PHE A 24 -15.78 -0.64 2.64
CA PHE A 24 -16.89 -0.66 3.59
C PHE A 24 -16.63 0.25 4.79
N ALA A 25 -15.46 0.15 5.42
CA ALA A 25 -15.10 0.96 6.57
C ALA A 25 -15.11 2.46 6.25
N ILE A 26 -14.53 2.87 5.12
CA ILE A 26 -14.52 4.28 4.69
C ILE A 26 -15.95 4.77 4.41
N ASN A 27 -16.77 3.94 3.75
CA ASN A 27 -18.17 4.27 3.46
C ASN A 27 -19.02 4.40 4.72
N GLU A 28 -18.75 3.66 5.78
CA GLU A 28 -19.40 3.86 7.09
C GLU A 28 -18.92 5.14 7.78
N ILE A 29 -17.60 5.39 7.78
CA ILE A 29 -16.99 6.55 8.44
C ILE A 29 -17.42 7.88 7.80
N LYS A 30 -17.62 7.91 6.46
CA LYS A 30 -17.93 9.15 5.74
C LYS A 30 -19.38 9.63 5.92
N LYS A 31 -20.29 8.81 6.43
CA LYS A 31 -21.71 9.16 6.61
C LYS A 31 -21.87 10.38 7.52
N GLY A 32 -22.69 11.36 7.11
CA GLY A 32 -22.91 12.59 7.86
C GLY A 32 -21.70 13.56 7.89
N THR A 33 -20.66 13.32 7.08
CA THR A 33 -19.49 14.21 6.95
C THR A 33 -19.52 14.98 5.63
N ILE A 34 -18.61 15.93 5.44
CA ILE A 34 -18.41 16.63 4.15
C ILE A 34 -17.96 15.69 3.00
N ALA A 35 -17.63 14.44 3.31
CA ALA A 35 -17.23 13.40 2.37
C ALA A 35 -18.32 12.34 2.13
N GLU A 36 -19.54 12.54 2.60
CA GLU A 36 -20.63 11.56 2.51
C GLU A 36 -20.89 11.07 1.07
N GLU A 37 -20.74 11.95 0.09
CA GLU A 37 -20.92 11.65 -1.34
C GLU A 37 -19.60 11.38 -2.07
N ALA A 38 -18.46 11.34 -1.37
CA ALA A 38 -17.15 11.21 -2.02
C ALA A 38 -17.00 9.83 -2.70
N GLU A 39 -16.56 9.85 -3.96
CA GLU A 39 -16.17 8.63 -4.70
C GLU A 39 -14.80 8.14 -4.24
N ILE A 40 -14.60 6.81 -4.21
CA ILE A 40 -13.34 6.18 -3.79
C ILE A 40 -12.76 5.43 -4.99
N GLU A 41 -11.54 5.79 -5.36
CA GLU A 41 -10.73 5.08 -6.37
C GLU A 41 -9.59 4.35 -5.66
N PHE A 42 -9.55 3.02 -5.77
CA PHE A 42 -8.42 2.22 -5.28
C PHE A 42 -7.44 1.92 -6.41
N ILE A 43 -6.15 2.02 -6.10
CA ILE A 43 -5.05 1.64 -7.00
C ILE A 43 -4.15 0.66 -6.27
N VAL A 44 -3.97 -0.53 -6.82
CA VAL A 44 -3.00 -1.50 -6.29
C VAL A 44 -1.60 -1.13 -6.79
N GLU A 45 -0.64 -1.01 -5.88
CA GLU A 45 0.77 -0.74 -6.20
C GLU A 45 1.62 -1.98 -5.91
N GLU A 46 2.21 -2.55 -6.97
CA GLU A 46 3.14 -3.68 -6.85
C GLU A 46 4.34 -3.30 -5.98
N ALA A 47 4.78 -4.25 -5.15
CA ALA A 47 5.95 -4.12 -4.32
C ALA A 47 7.22 -4.23 -5.17
N GLU A 48 8.02 -3.16 -5.13
CA GLU A 48 9.31 -3.07 -5.79
C GLU A 48 10.40 -2.88 -4.74
N PHE A 49 11.55 -3.53 -4.96
CA PHE A 49 12.69 -3.47 -4.06
C PHE A 49 13.96 -3.07 -4.79
N LYS A 50 14.88 -2.43 -4.07
CA LYS A 50 16.22 -2.09 -4.56
C LYS A 50 17.28 -2.48 -3.54
N CYS A 51 18.21 -3.34 -3.93
CA CYS A 51 19.30 -3.75 -3.06
C CYS A 51 20.29 -2.61 -2.89
N ARG A 52 20.61 -2.25 -1.64
CA ARG A 52 21.63 -1.22 -1.34
C ARG A 52 23.06 -1.73 -1.53
N ASN A 53 23.26 -3.05 -1.49
CA ASN A 53 24.58 -3.67 -1.65
C ASN A 53 25.01 -3.82 -3.12
N CYS A 54 24.13 -4.27 -4.01
CA CYS A 54 24.48 -4.54 -5.42
C CYS A 54 23.66 -3.77 -6.46
N GLY A 55 22.68 -2.96 -6.03
CA GLY A 55 21.83 -2.16 -6.93
C GLY A 55 20.75 -2.93 -7.68
N ASN A 56 20.64 -4.26 -7.51
CA ASN A 56 19.61 -5.07 -8.16
C ASN A 56 18.21 -4.61 -7.76
N GLU A 57 17.32 -4.52 -8.74
CA GLU A 57 15.89 -4.22 -8.54
C GLU A 57 15.06 -5.48 -8.83
N TRP A 58 14.01 -5.74 -8.06
CA TRP A 58 13.11 -6.89 -8.24
C TRP A 58 11.72 -6.62 -7.68
N LYS A 59 10.75 -7.47 -8.03
CA LYS A 59 9.37 -7.40 -7.53
C LYS A 59 9.06 -8.54 -6.57
N LEU A 60 8.01 -8.38 -5.73
CA LEU A 60 7.62 -9.40 -4.76
C LEU A 60 7.26 -10.73 -5.44
N LYS A 61 6.46 -10.67 -6.51
CA LYS A 61 6.08 -11.83 -7.35
C LYS A 61 7.25 -12.68 -7.86
N ASP A 62 8.44 -12.11 -7.95
CA ASP A 62 9.63 -12.83 -8.43
C ASP A 62 10.23 -13.74 -7.33
N VAL A 63 9.95 -13.45 -6.05
CA VAL A 63 10.65 -14.03 -4.88
C VAL A 63 9.72 -14.56 -3.78
N GLU A 64 8.42 -14.29 -3.84
CA GLU A 64 7.43 -14.64 -2.79
C GLU A 64 7.07 -16.14 -2.70
N LYS A 65 7.61 -16.99 -3.57
CA LYS A 65 7.25 -18.42 -3.67
C LYS A 65 7.40 -19.22 -2.36
N ASN A 66 8.17 -18.69 -1.40
CA ASN A 66 8.42 -19.32 -0.10
C ASN A 66 7.62 -18.69 1.06
N PHE A 67 6.72 -17.75 0.79
CA PHE A 67 5.90 -17.13 1.83
C PHE A 67 4.77 -18.08 2.23
N ASN A 68 4.83 -18.57 3.46
CA ASN A 68 3.68 -19.23 4.08
C ASN A 68 2.70 -18.17 4.63
N GLU A 69 1.51 -18.61 5.02
CA GLU A 69 0.46 -17.71 5.52
C GLU A 69 0.90 -16.91 6.76
N THR A 70 1.69 -17.51 7.66
CA THR A 70 2.21 -16.79 8.84
C THR A 70 3.12 -15.62 8.46
N ILE A 71 4.01 -15.81 7.47
CA ILE A 71 4.91 -14.75 6.99
C ILE A 71 4.10 -13.62 6.35
N LYS A 72 3.06 -13.96 5.58
CA LYS A 72 2.19 -12.95 4.96
C LYS A 72 1.49 -12.11 6.02
N GLU A 73 0.96 -12.74 7.07
CA GLU A 73 0.34 -12.04 8.19
C GLU A 73 1.33 -11.13 8.93
N ASP A 74 2.56 -11.59 9.20
CA ASP A 74 3.58 -10.76 9.85
C ASP A 74 3.86 -9.49 9.01
N ILE A 75 4.00 -9.64 7.69
CA ILE A 75 4.24 -8.53 6.77
C ILE A 75 3.00 -7.63 6.65
N HIS A 76 1.79 -8.19 6.65
CA HIS A 76 0.53 -7.45 6.67
C HIS A 76 0.48 -6.47 7.86
N PHE A 77 0.89 -6.91 9.06
CA PHE A 77 0.92 -6.06 10.25
C PHE A 77 2.08 -5.07 10.25
N ILE A 78 3.29 -5.51 9.86
CA ILE A 78 4.51 -4.69 9.87
C ILE A 78 5.29 -4.94 8.58
N PRO A 79 5.06 -4.15 7.50
CA PRO A 79 5.69 -4.38 6.20
C PRO A 79 7.23 -4.46 6.27
N GLU A 80 7.85 -3.78 7.23
CA GLU A 80 9.30 -3.77 7.43
C GLU A 80 9.88 -5.15 7.78
N VAL A 81 9.10 -6.07 8.36
CA VAL A 81 9.56 -7.43 8.67
C VAL A 81 9.85 -8.25 7.41
N VAL A 82 9.49 -7.76 6.22
CA VAL A 82 9.90 -8.35 4.94
C VAL A 82 11.42 -8.56 4.84
N HIS A 83 12.23 -7.70 5.47
CA HIS A 83 13.68 -7.85 5.52
C HIS A 83 14.13 -9.10 6.29
N ALA A 84 13.30 -9.63 7.20
CA ALA A 84 13.56 -10.87 7.93
C ALA A 84 13.25 -12.13 7.10
N PHE A 85 12.49 -12.01 5.99
CA PHE A 85 12.07 -13.14 5.16
C PHE A 85 12.64 -13.12 3.74
N LEU A 86 12.94 -11.94 3.17
CA LEU A 86 13.55 -11.79 1.86
C LEU A 86 15.03 -11.45 1.93
N ALA A 87 15.72 -11.83 0.86
CA ALA A 87 17.08 -11.43 0.54
C ALA A 87 17.14 -11.12 -0.96
N CYS A 88 18.08 -10.25 -1.34
CA CYS A 88 18.32 -9.90 -2.73
C CYS A 88 18.63 -11.18 -3.54
N PRO A 89 17.88 -11.46 -4.63
CA PRO A 89 18.08 -12.69 -5.41
C PRO A 89 19.42 -12.71 -6.16
N ASN A 90 20.07 -11.56 -6.32
CA ASN A 90 21.35 -11.44 -7.01
C ASN A 90 22.57 -11.63 -6.08
N CYS A 91 22.56 -11.08 -4.87
CA CYS A 91 23.73 -11.09 -3.97
C CYS A 91 23.50 -11.68 -2.58
N GLY A 92 22.26 -12.06 -2.23
CA GLY A 92 21.91 -12.59 -0.91
C GLY A 92 21.86 -11.56 0.23
N SER A 93 22.17 -10.28 -0.02
CA SER A 93 22.04 -9.22 0.98
C SER A 93 20.59 -9.00 1.38
N ARG A 94 20.35 -8.77 2.68
CA ARG A 94 19.04 -8.36 3.22
C ARG A 94 18.92 -6.84 3.37
N ASP A 95 19.99 -6.10 3.05
CA ASP A 95 19.95 -4.64 2.99
C ASP A 95 19.42 -4.21 1.63
N PHE A 96 18.11 -3.97 1.61
CA PHE A 96 17.38 -3.46 0.47
C PHE A 96 16.38 -2.42 0.94
N GLU A 97 15.89 -1.64 -0.01
CA GLU A 97 14.85 -0.65 0.18
C GLU A 97 13.57 -1.14 -0.48
N VAL A 98 12.43 -0.93 0.17
CA VAL A 98 11.11 -1.06 -0.47
C VAL A 98 10.83 0.26 -1.17
N THR A 99 10.89 0.28 -2.51
CA THR A 99 10.76 1.50 -3.30
C THR A 99 9.31 1.82 -3.68
N LYS A 100 8.43 0.81 -3.72
CA LYS A 100 6.98 0.93 -3.97
C LYS A 100 6.21 -0.19 -3.29
N GLY A 101 4.90 -0.04 -3.17
CA GLY A 101 4.00 -1.09 -2.71
C GLY A 101 4.13 -1.41 -1.23
N ARG A 102 4.70 -0.48 -0.43
CA ARG A 102 4.97 -0.67 1.00
C ARG A 102 3.70 -0.75 1.85
N GLY A 103 2.68 0.04 1.53
CA GLY A 103 1.46 0.06 2.31
C GLY A 103 0.43 1.04 1.76
N VAL A 104 -0.52 1.44 2.59
CA VAL A 104 -1.67 2.25 2.18
C VAL A 104 -1.41 3.74 2.35
N TYR A 105 -1.78 4.55 1.35
CA TYR A 105 -1.73 6.01 1.45
C TYR A 105 -2.78 6.69 0.56
N LEU A 106 -3.10 7.95 0.90
CA LEU A 106 -3.93 8.82 0.07
C LEU A 106 -3.06 9.47 -1.01
N ALA A 107 -3.30 9.11 -2.27
CA ALA A 107 -2.60 9.69 -3.41
C ALA A 107 -3.20 11.02 -3.87
N ALA A 108 -4.52 11.19 -3.73
CA ALA A 108 -5.20 12.44 -4.05
C ALA A 108 -6.52 12.59 -3.29
N ILE A 109 -6.90 13.84 -3.03
CA ILE A 109 -8.23 14.21 -2.54
C ILE A 109 -8.75 15.31 -3.46
N LYS A 110 -9.93 15.11 -4.03
CA LYS A 110 -10.65 16.12 -4.82
C LYS A 110 -11.65 16.81 -3.90
N VAL A 111 -11.57 18.13 -3.82
CA VAL A 111 -12.46 18.96 -2.98
C VAL A 111 -13.16 20.02 -3.80
N GLU A 112 -14.30 20.49 -3.31
CA GLU A 112 -15.00 21.68 -3.77
C GLU A 112 -15.06 22.66 -2.59
N GLY A 113 -14.69 23.91 -2.81
CA GLY A 113 -14.63 24.96 -1.80
C GLY A 113 -14.60 26.31 -2.49
N ASP A 114 -14.85 27.37 -1.72
CA ASP A 114 -14.83 28.74 -2.23
C ASP A 114 -13.38 29.26 -2.15
N ASP A 115 -12.84 29.81 -3.25
CA ASP A 115 -11.53 30.44 -3.32
C ASP A 115 -11.59 31.83 -2.65
N GLU A 116 -11.64 31.90 -1.32
CA GLU A 116 -11.35 33.15 -0.58
C GLU A 116 -9.90 33.16 -0.05
#